data_AF-B5XXG9-F1
#
_entry.id   AF-B5XXG9-F1
#
_cell.length_a   1.000
_cell.length_b   1.000
_cell.length_c   1.000
_cell.angle_alpha   90.00
_cell.angle_beta   90.00
_cell.angle_gamma   90.00
#
_symmetry.space_group_name_H-M   'P 1'
#
loop_
_entity.id
_entity.type
_entity.pdbx_description
1 polymer ?
#
loop_
_entity_poly.entity_id
_entity_poly.type
_entity_poly.pdbx_seq_one_letter_code
_entity_poly.pdbx_strand_id
1 'polypeptide(L)'
;MFKNAFANLQKVGKSLMLPVSVLPIAGILLGVGSANFSWLPAVVSHVMAEAGGSVFANMPLIFAIGVALGFTNNDGVSALAAVVAYGIMVKTMAVVAPLVLHLPAEEIAAKHLADTGVLGGIISGAIAAYMFNRFYRIKLPEYLGFFAGKRFVPIISGLAAIFTGVILSFIWPPIGSAIQTFSQWAAYQNPVVAFGIYGFIERCLVPFGLHHIWNVPFQMQIGEYTNAAGQVFHGDIPRYMAGDPTAGKLSGGFLFKMYGLPAAAIAIWHSAKPENRAKVGGIMISAALTSFLTGITEPIEFSFMFVAPILYVIHAILAGLAFPICILLGMRDGTSFSHGLIDFIVLSGNSSKLWLFPIVGICYAIVYYVIFRVLIKALDLKTPGREDTTEESKAGATSEMAPALIAAFGGKENITNLDACITRLRVSVADVAKVDQAGLKKLGAAGVVVAGSGVQAIFGTKSDNLKTEMDEYIRNS
;
A
#
# COMPACT_ATOMS: atom_id res chain seq x y z
N MET A 1 17.45 19.12 6.02
CA MET A 1 16.98 18.08 5.07
C MET A 1 16.03 17.04 5.68
N PHE A 2 16.17 16.63 6.96
CA PHE A 2 15.33 15.57 7.57
C PHE A 2 13.91 15.98 8.03
N LYS A 3 13.59 17.28 8.18
CA LYS A 3 12.29 17.73 8.72
C LYS A 3 11.06 17.30 7.89
N ASN A 4 11.25 16.96 6.60
CA ASN A 4 10.17 16.53 5.69
C ASN A 4 10.29 15.07 5.23
N ALA A 5 11.19 14.28 5.81
CA ALA A 5 11.45 12.90 5.36
C ALA A 5 10.19 12.03 5.42
N PHE A 6 9.41 12.13 6.50
CA PHE A 6 8.17 11.39 6.67
C PHE A 6 7.08 11.78 5.65
N ALA A 7 6.85 13.09 5.47
CA ALA A 7 5.88 13.58 4.49
C ALA A 7 6.26 13.19 3.05
N ASN A 8 7.55 13.19 2.73
CA ASN A 8 8.06 12.74 1.44
C ASN A 8 7.88 11.22 1.27
N LEU A 9 8.16 10.42 2.29
CA LEU A 9 7.93 8.97 2.29
C LEU A 9 6.43 8.63 2.11
N GLN A 10 5.53 9.37 2.74
CA GLN A 10 4.10 9.20 2.55
C GLN A 10 3.66 9.59 1.12
N LYS A 11 4.24 10.66 0.55
CA LYS A 11 4.03 11.01 -0.87
C LYS A 11 4.55 9.92 -1.81
N VAL A 12 5.68 9.29 -1.50
CA VAL A 12 6.17 8.11 -2.24
C VAL A 12 5.09 7.01 -2.19
N GLY A 13 4.62 6.60 -1.01
CA GLY A 13 3.56 5.59 -0.87
C GLY A 13 2.31 5.91 -1.68
N LYS A 14 1.82 7.17 -1.61
CA LYS A 14 0.66 7.63 -2.40
C LYS A 14 0.93 7.60 -3.91
N SER A 15 2.12 7.97 -4.36
CA SER A 15 2.48 7.97 -5.78
C SER A 15 2.54 6.55 -6.38
N LEU A 16 2.81 5.54 -5.56
CA LEU A 16 2.80 4.13 -5.96
C LEU A 16 1.38 3.54 -6.04
N MET A 17 0.38 4.19 -5.43
CA MET A 17 -1.01 3.70 -5.49
C MET A 17 -1.63 3.80 -6.88
N LEU A 18 -1.28 4.83 -7.66
CA LEU A 18 -1.84 5.00 -9.01
C LEU A 18 -1.47 3.81 -9.91
N PRO A 19 -0.19 3.39 -10.00
CA PRO A 19 0.19 2.13 -10.65
C PRO A 19 -0.48 0.88 -10.06
N VAL A 20 -0.56 0.78 -8.74
CA VAL A 20 -1.17 -0.39 -8.08
C VAL A 20 -2.67 -0.50 -8.40
N SER A 21 -3.35 0.62 -8.63
CA SER A 21 -4.79 0.64 -8.91
C SER A 21 -5.20 -0.03 -10.23
N VAL A 22 -4.25 -0.25 -11.17
CA VAL A 22 -4.52 -0.98 -12.42
C VAL A 22 -4.31 -2.49 -12.30
N LEU A 23 -3.69 -2.96 -11.22
CA LEU A 23 -3.44 -4.39 -10.99
C LEU A 23 -4.71 -5.24 -10.81
N PRO A 24 -5.80 -4.78 -10.17
CA PRO A 24 -7.01 -5.58 -10.05
C PRO A 24 -7.56 -6.03 -11.40
N ILE A 25 -7.72 -5.09 -12.35
CA ILE A 25 -8.24 -5.44 -13.68
C ILE A 25 -7.26 -6.29 -14.47
N ALA A 26 -5.95 -6.00 -14.39
CA ALA A 26 -4.91 -6.82 -15.03
C ALA A 26 -4.88 -8.25 -14.50
N GLY A 27 -4.95 -8.41 -13.18
CA GLY A 27 -4.99 -9.70 -12.50
C GLY A 27 -6.24 -10.49 -12.82
N ILE A 28 -7.41 -9.85 -12.87
CA ILE A 28 -8.66 -10.51 -13.28
C ILE A 28 -8.57 -11.00 -14.73
N LEU A 29 -8.12 -10.16 -15.65
CA LEU A 29 -7.99 -10.54 -17.06
C LEU A 29 -7.00 -11.69 -17.24
N LEU A 30 -5.81 -11.58 -16.64
CA LEU A 30 -4.79 -12.63 -16.74
C LEU A 30 -5.22 -13.92 -16.06
N GLY A 31 -5.80 -13.83 -14.86
CA GLY A 31 -6.27 -14.97 -14.07
C GLY A 31 -7.40 -15.72 -14.75
N VAL A 32 -8.46 -15.02 -15.17
CA VAL A 32 -9.58 -15.64 -15.90
C VAL A 32 -9.13 -16.19 -17.25
N GLY A 33 -8.28 -15.46 -17.97
CA GLY A 33 -7.73 -15.91 -19.24
C GLY A 33 -6.86 -17.17 -19.14
N SER A 34 -6.10 -17.30 -18.04
CA SER A 34 -5.20 -18.43 -17.82
C SER A 34 -5.88 -19.63 -17.14
N ALA A 35 -7.08 -19.45 -16.58
CA ALA A 35 -7.82 -20.48 -15.85
C ALA A 35 -8.42 -21.58 -16.74
N ASN A 36 -8.43 -21.41 -18.07
CA ASN A 36 -8.96 -22.39 -19.04
C ASN A 36 -10.39 -22.88 -18.73
N PHE A 37 -11.28 -21.97 -18.33
CA PHE A 37 -12.67 -22.32 -18.05
C PHE A 37 -13.36 -22.96 -19.27
N SER A 38 -14.01 -24.11 -19.07
CA SER A 38 -14.67 -24.86 -20.15
C SER A 38 -15.82 -24.12 -20.83
N TRP A 39 -16.42 -23.15 -20.14
CA TRP A 39 -17.49 -22.29 -20.66
C TRP A 39 -16.98 -21.06 -21.41
N LEU A 40 -15.68 -20.74 -21.32
CA LEU A 40 -15.08 -19.57 -21.95
C LEU A 40 -14.36 -20.00 -23.24
N PRO A 41 -14.70 -19.43 -24.42
CA PRO A 41 -14.03 -19.80 -25.67
C PRO A 41 -12.52 -19.55 -25.60
N ALA A 42 -11.72 -20.50 -26.09
CA ALA A 42 -10.25 -20.45 -25.98
C ALA A 42 -9.63 -19.15 -26.52
N VAL A 43 -10.18 -18.60 -27.60
CA VAL A 43 -9.71 -17.32 -28.16
C VAL A 43 -9.96 -16.15 -27.21
N VAL A 44 -11.09 -16.15 -26.47
CA VAL A 44 -11.41 -15.13 -25.47
C VAL A 44 -10.48 -15.28 -24.27
N SER A 45 -10.26 -16.52 -23.80
CA SER A 45 -9.30 -16.81 -22.73
C SER A 45 -7.89 -16.29 -23.08
N HIS A 46 -7.41 -16.55 -24.30
CA HIS A 46 -6.12 -16.05 -24.76
C HIS A 46 -6.06 -14.52 -24.85
N VAL A 47 -7.10 -13.87 -25.39
CA VAL A 47 -7.18 -12.40 -25.43
C VAL A 47 -7.13 -11.81 -24.02
N MET A 48 -7.85 -12.40 -23.06
CA MET A 48 -7.85 -11.95 -21.67
C MET A 48 -6.46 -12.15 -21.03
N ALA A 49 -5.82 -13.29 -21.26
CA ALA A 49 -4.48 -13.58 -20.76
C ALA A 49 -3.46 -12.56 -21.27
N GLU A 50 -3.42 -12.31 -22.59
CA GLU A 50 -2.50 -11.34 -23.20
C GLU A 50 -2.80 -9.90 -22.76
N ALA A 51 -4.08 -9.51 -22.68
CA ALA A 51 -4.48 -8.18 -22.23
C ALA A 51 -4.06 -7.90 -20.78
N GLY A 52 -4.28 -8.86 -19.87
CA GLY A 52 -3.83 -8.76 -18.48
C GLY A 52 -2.30 -8.80 -18.37
N GLY A 53 -1.66 -9.73 -19.07
CA GLY A 53 -0.21 -9.90 -19.12
C GLY A 53 0.53 -8.66 -19.61
N SER A 54 -0.03 -7.92 -20.57
CA SER A 54 0.54 -6.67 -21.07
C SER A 54 0.74 -5.60 -19.99
N VAL A 55 -0.17 -5.51 -19.01
CA VAL A 55 -0.03 -4.59 -17.87
C VAL A 55 1.15 -4.99 -16.99
N PHE A 56 1.29 -6.30 -16.71
CA PHE A 56 2.41 -6.83 -15.92
C PHE A 56 3.76 -6.63 -16.64
N ALA A 57 3.82 -6.87 -17.95
CA ALA A 57 5.02 -6.66 -18.77
C ALA A 57 5.50 -5.20 -18.79
N ASN A 58 4.58 -4.24 -18.63
CA ASN A 58 4.89 -2.81 -18.63
C ASN A 58 4.94 -2.18 -17.23
N MET A 59 4.94 -2.98 -16.15
CA MET A 59 4.94 -2.47 -14.77
C MET A 59 6.01 -1.41 -14.49
N PRO A 60 7.30 -1.59 -14.85
CA PRO A 60 8.31 -0.57 -14.61
C PRO A 60 7.94 0.81 -15.18
N LEU A 61 7.39 0.83 -16.40
CA LEU A 61 6.98 2.06 -17.06
C LEU A 61 5.76 2.69 -16.40
N ILE A 62 4.76 1.88 -16.02
CA ILE A 62 3.57 2.35 -15.29
C ILE A 62 3.98 2.99 -13.96
N PHE A 63 4.92 2.37 -13.23
CA PHE A 63 5.47 2.92 -12.00
C PHE A 63 6.26 4.21 -12.22
N ALA A 64 7.03 4.33 -13.30
CA ALA A 64 7.70 5.59 -13.66
C ALA A 64 6.71 6.74 -13.85
N ILE A 65 5.62 6.48 -14.58
CA ILE A 65 4.54 7.46 -14.80
C ILE A 65 3.86 7.82 -13.48
N GLY A 66 3.48 6.81 -12.68
CA GLY A 66 2.78 7.03 -11.42
C GLY A 66 3.57 7.86 -10.41
N VAL A 67 4.86 7.56 -10.27
CA VAL A 67 5.78 8.36 -9.44
C VAL A 67 5.87 9.78 -9.97
N ALA A 68 6.09 9.97 -11.26
CA ALA A 68 6.21 11.32 -11.83
C ALA A 68 4.95 12.16 -11.57
N LEU A 69 3.76 11.62 -11.84
CA LEU A 69 2.49 12.32 -11.62
C LEU A 69 2.24 12.63 -10.12
N GLY A 70 2.53 11.67 -9.25
CA GLY A 70 2.33 11.83 -7.80
C GLY A 70 3.16 12.95 -7.18
N PHE A 71 4.30 13.30 -7.78
CA PHE A 71 5.20 14.36 -7.30
C PHE A 71 5.07 15.70 -8.04
N THR A 72 4.20 15.79 -9.06
CA THR A 72 4.08 16.99 -9.93
C THR A 72 2.66 17.52 -10.04
N ASN A 73 1.79 17.17 -9.08
CA ASN A 73 0.36 17.51 -9.11
C ASN A 73 -0.35 17.03 -10.38
N ASN A 74 -0.03 15.81 -10.83
CA ASN A 74 -0.61 15.15 -12.00
C ASN A 74 -0.40 15.91 -13.33
N ASP A 75 0.73 16.60 -13.50
CA ASP A 75 1.04 17.24 -14.77
C ASP A 75 1.45 16.22 -15.83
N GLY A 76 0.71 16.15 -16.94
CA GLY A 76 0.94 15.17 -18.01
C GLY A 76 2.32 15.26 -18.66
N VAL A 77 2.99 16.41 -18.64
CA VAL A 77 4.36 16.52 -19.20
C VAL A 77 5.37 15.75 -18.35
N SER A 78 5.15 15.64 -17.05
CA SER A 78 6.00 14.83 -16.17
C SER A 78 5.90 13.33 -16.48
N ALA A 79 4.71 12.84 -16.87
CA ALA A 79 4.53 11.46 -17.31
C ALA A 79 5.31 11.17 -18.59
N LEU A 80 5.22 12.06 -19.59
CA LEU A 80 6.00 11.95 -20.82
C LEU A 80 7.52 11.94 -20.52
N ALA A 81 7.96 12.83 -19.63
CA ALA A 81 9.35 12.88 -19.21
C ALA A 81 9.81 11.59 -18.51
N ALA A 82 8.93 10.93 -17.74
CA ALA A 82 9.22 9.66 -17.09
C ALA A 82 9.40 8.52 -18.09
N VAL A 83 8.57 8.46 -19.13
CA VAL A 83 8.72 7.49 -20.22
C VAL A 83 10.06 7.67 -20.94
N VAL A 84 10.41 8.92 -21.27
CA VAL A 84 11.69 9.25 -21.91
C VAL A 84 12.87 8.89 -21.01
N ALA A 85 12.82 9.27 -19.73
CA ALA A 85 13.86 8.95 -18.75
C ALA A 85 14.05 7.44 -18.59
N TYR A 86 12.97 6.68 -18.45
CA TYR A 86 13.03 5.23 -18.28
C TYR A 86 13.65 4.53 -19.50
N GLY A 87 13.16 4.85 -20.71
CA GLY A 87 13.69 4.26 -21.94
C GLY A 87 15.17 4.54 -22.14
N ILE A 88 15.59 5.79 -21.92
CA ILE A 88 17.01 6.19 -22.06
C ILE A 88 17.87 5.53 -20.98
N MET A 89 17.41 5.47 -19.73
CA MET A 89 18.16 4.86 -18.63
C MET A 89 18.42 3.37 -18.90
N VAL A 90 17.38 2.61 -19.25
CA VAL A 90 17.49 1.17 -19.53
C VAL A 90 18.41 0.90 -20.72
N LYS A 91 18.30 1.67 -21.80
CA LYS A 91 19.19 1.50 -22.97
C LYS A 91 20.63 1.90 -22.68
N THR A 92 20.83 2.92 -21.84
CA THR A 92 22.18 3.29 -21.37
C THR A 92 22.78 2.14 -20.57
N MET A 93 22.03 1.57 -19.63
CA MET A 93 22.50 0.43 -18.84
C MET A 93 22.82 -0.80 -19.69
N ALA A 94 22.01 -1.09 -20.70
CA ALA A 94 22.24 -2.20 -21.62
C ALA A 94 23.56 -2.08 -22.40
N VAL A 95 24.03 -0.86 -22.66
CA VAL A 95 25.32 -0.61 -23.34
C VAL A 95 26.49 -0.59 -22.35
N VAL A 96 26.29 0.02 -21.17
CA VAL A 96 27.39 0.27 -20.22
C VAL A 96 27.65 -0.93 -19.30
N ALA A 97 26.63 -1.68 -18.88
CA ALA A 97 26.81 -2.82 -17.98
C ALA A 97 27.75 -3.92 -18.53
N PRO A 98 27.69 -4.30 -19.83
CA PRO A 98 28.67 -5.23 -20.42
C PRO A 98 30.12 -4.75 -20.30
N LEU A 99 30.35 -3.44 -20.48
CA LEU A 99 31.69 -2.84 -20.36
C LEU A 99 32.19 -2.85 -18.92
N VAL A 100 31.31 -2.57 -17.97
CA VAL A 100 31.65 -2.52 -16.54
C VAL A 100 31.90 -3.91 -15.97
N LEU A 101 31.05 -4.87 -16.32
CA LEU A 101 31.10 -6.23 -15.79
C LEU A 101 32.07 -7.13 -16.54
N HIS A 102 32.55 -6.71 -17.72
CA HIS A 102 33.38 -7.53 -18.61
C HIS A 102 32.70 -8.86 -18.98
N LEU A 103 31.37 -8.82 -19.16
CA LEU A 103 30.53 -9.96 -19.51
C LEU A 103 29.79 -9.69 -20.83
N PRO A 104 29.51 -10.74 -21.63
CA PRO A 104 28.63 -10.61 -22.80
C PRO A 104 27.24 -10.08 -22.40
N ALA A 105 26.63 -9.28 -23.26
CA ALA A 105 25.31 -8.71 -23.02
C ALA A 105 24.23 -9.79 -22.83
N GLU A 106 24.35 -10.91 -23.52
CA GLU A 106 23.47 -12.08 -23.40
C GLU A 106 23.53 -12.69 -22.00
N GLU A 107 24.73 -12.79 -21.42
CA GLU A 107 24.92 -13.33 -20.07
C GLU A 107 24.35 -12.39 -19.00
N ILE A 108 24.53 -11.07 -19.18
CA ILE A 108 23.95 -10.05 -18.30
C ILE A 108 22.42 -10.09 -18.33
N ALA A 109 21.85 -10.24 -19.53
CA ALA A 109 20.40 -10.36 -19.72
C ALA A 109 19.87 -11.64 -19.09
N ALA A 110 20.50 -12.79 -19.36
CA ALA A 110 20.10 -14.09 -18.83
C ALA A 110 20.20 -14.16 -17.29
N LYS A 111 21.15 -13.45 -16.69
CA LYS A 111 21.31 -13.37 -15.23
C LYS A 111 20.56 -12.19 -14.61
N HIS A 112 19.83 -11.40 -15.39
CA HIS A 112 19.11 -10.20 -14.94
C HIS A 112 19.98 -9.20 -14.17
N LEU A 113 21.30 -9.14 -14.45
CA LEU A 113 22.26 -8.34 -13.66
C LEU A 113 22.08 -6.83 -13.84
N ALA A 114 21.53 -6.40 -14.97
CA ALA A 114 21.21 -5.02 -15.27
C ALA A 114 19.69 -4.73 -15.27
N ASP A 115 18.87 -5.71 -14.89
CA ASP A 115 17.43 -5.55 -14.85
C ASP A 115 17.02 -4.82 -13.58
N THR A 116 16.54 -3.59 -13.76
CA THR A 116 16.11 -2.72 -12.66
C THR A 116 14.64 -2.90 -12.26
N GLY A 117 13.84 -3.61 -13.08
CA GLY A 117 12.42 -3.83 -12.85
C GLY A 117 11.65 -2.59 -12.42
N VAL A 118 10.71 -2.77 -11.49
CA VAL A 118 9.86 -1.68 -10.94
C VAL A 118 10.69 -0.58 -10.29
N LEU A 119 11.84 -0.92 -9.67
CA LEU A 119 12.70 0.05 -9.00
C LEU A 119 13.34 1.02 -10.01
N GLY A 120 13.75 0.55 -11.18
CA GLY A 120 14.20 1.43 -12.27
C GLY A 120 13.10 2.36 -12.77
N GLY A 121 11.87 1.85 -12.82
CA GLY A 121 10.67 2.66 -13.04
C GLY A 121 10.55 3.81 -12.05
N ILE A 122 10.59 3.50 -10.75
CA ILE A 122 10.51 4.48 -9.65
C ILE A 122 11.63 5.51 -9.74
N ILE A 123 12.87 5.08 -9.99
CA ILE A 123 14.03 5.99 -10.16
C ILE A 123 13.79 6.95 -11.33
N SER A 124 13.33 6.44 -12.48
CA SER A 124 13.07 7.25 -13.68
C SER A 124 11.93 8.25 -13.47
N GLY A 125 10.87 7.82 -12.77
CA GLY A 125 9.77 8.70 -12.36
C GLY A 125 10.23 9.80 -11.41
N ALA A 126 11.13 9.48 -10.46
CA ALA A 126 11.70 10.46 -9.53
C ALA A 126 12.60 11.47 -10.25
N ILE A 127 13.40 11.04 -11.25
CA ILE A 127 14.18 11.94 -12.11
C ILE A 127 13.23 12.90 -12.83
N ALA A 128 12.20 12.38 -13.49
CA ALA A 128 11.24 13.19 -14.23
C ALA A 128 10.51 14.20 -13.33
N ALA A 129 10.08 13.76 -12.14
CA ALA A 129 9.44 14.63 -11.14
C ALA A 129 10.37 15.75 -10.68
N TYR A 130 11.63 15.42 -10.37
CA TYR A 130 12.62 16.40 -9.93
C TYR A 130 12.91 17.43 -11.03
N MET A 131 13.14 16.95 -12.26
CA MET A 131 13.40 17.81 -13.41
C MET A 131 12.20 18.69 -13.75
N PHE A 132 10.97 18.16 -13.64
CA PHE A 132 9.75 18.93 -13.81
C PHE A 132 9.70 20.08 -12.78
N ASN A 133 9.77 19.76 -11.49
CA ASN A 133 9.66 20.75 -10.42
C ASN A 133 10.76 21.82 -10.48
N ARG A 134 11.93 21.47 -11.01
CA ARG A 134 13.05 22.41 -11.18
C ARG A 134 12.94 23.29 -12.44
N PHE A 135 12.51 22.74 -13.57
CA PHE A 135 12.68 23.37 -14.89
C PHE A 135 11.39 23.67 -15.67
N TYR A 136 10.20 23.37 -15.14
CA TYR A 136 8.94 23.61 -15.85
C TYR A 136 8.67 25.07 -16.25
N ARG A 137 9.40 26.04 -15.67
CA ARG A 137 9.35 27.48 -15.98
C ARG A 137 10.66 28.02 -16.56
N ILE A 138 11.54 27.16 -17.08
CA ILE A 138 12.83 27.58 -17.63
C ILE A 138 12.63 28.56 -18.81
N LYS A 139 13.46 29.60 -18.87
CA LYS A 139 13.54 30.52 -20.00
C LYS A 139 14.81 30.21 -20.79
N LEU A 140 14.69 30.16 -22.10
CA LEU A 140 15.80 29.92 -23.03
C LEU A 140 15.93 31.13 -23.98
N PRO A 141 17.09 31.31 -24.63
CA PRO A 141 17.24 32.30 -25.70
C PRO A 141 16.19 32.11 -26.80
N GLU A 142 15.84 33.18 -27.53
CA GLU A 142 14.74 33.17 -28.51
C GLU A 142 14.86 32.06 -29.56
N TYR A 143 16.07 31.79 -30.05
CA TYR A 143 16.32 30.72 -31.02
C TYR A 143 16.08 29.29 -30.47
N LEU A 144 16.01 29.12 -29.15
CA LEU A 144 15.61 27.87 -28.47
C LEU A 144 14.23 27.99 -27.79
N GLY A 145 13.49 29.06 -28.04
CA GLY A 145 12.22 29.35 -27.37
C GLY A 145 11.18 28.24 -27.48
N PHE A 146 11.22 27.44 -28.56
CA PHE A 146 10.37 26.27 -28.73
C PHE A 146 10.51 25.25 -27.59
N PHE A 147 11.72 25.08 -27.06
CA PHE A 147 12.03 24.12 -25.99
C PHE A 147 11.84 24.70 -24.58
N ALA A 148 11.45 25.96 -24.43
CA ALA A 148 11.31 26.60 -23.12
C ALA A 148 10.13 26.03 -22.30
N GLY A 149 10.13 26.33 -21.00
CA GLY A 149 9.09 25.90 -20.06
C GLY A 149 8.98 24.37 -19.95
N LYS A 150 7.75 23.86 -19.89
CA LYS A 150 7.48 22.42 -19.69
C LYS A 150 8.08 21.53 -20.78
N ARG A 151 8.22 22.02 -22.02
CA ARG A 151 8.78 21.24 -23.14
C ARG A 151 10.25 20.88 -22.94
N PHE A 152 10.97 21.62 -22.10
CA PHE A 152 12.34 21.31 -21.72
C PHE A 152 12.44 20.05 -20.83
N VAL A 153 11.39 19.74 -20.08
CA VAL A 153 11.43 18.74 -19.01
C VAL A 153 11.77 17.34 -19.53
N PRO A 154 11.15 16.81 -20.60
CA PRO A 154 11.55 15.51 -21.16
C PRO A 154 13.00 15.48 -21.63
N ILE A 155 13.51 16.59 -22.18
CA ILE A 155 14.89 16.70 -22.70
C ILE A 155 15.89 16.56 -21.56
N ILE A 156 15.75 17.39 -20.52
CA ILE A 156 16.69 17.37 -19.39
C ILE A 156 16.55 16.09 -18.56
N SER A 157 15.35 15.51 -18.48
CA SER A 157 15.13 14.21 -17.83
C SER A 157 15.85 13.08 -18.58
N GLY A 158 15.81 13.10 -19.91
CA GLY A 158 16.56 12.16 -20.74
C GLY A 158 18.08 12.28 -20.54
N LEU A 159 18.62 13.51 -20.53
CA LEU A 159 20.05 13.73 -20.26
C LEU A 159 20.46 13.25 -18.86
N ALA A 160 19.65 13.55 -17.85
CA ALA A 160 19.87 13.07 -16.49
C ALA A 160 19.77 11.54 -16.39
N ALA A 161 18.91 10.91 -17.18
CA ALA A 161 18.76 9.47 -17.25
C ALA A 161 19.96 8.76 -17.88
N ILE A 162 20.67 9.39 -18.84
CA ILE A 162 21.96 8.86 -19.35
C ILE A 162 22.96 8.79 -18.20
N PHE A 163 23.16 9.91 -17.50
CA PHE A 163 24.11 9.97 -16.38
C PHE A 163 23.74 8.96 -15.28
N THR A 164 22.46 8.86 -14.95
CA THR A 164 21.96 7.89 -13.97
C THR A 164 22.16 6.45 -14.44
N GLY A 165 21.89 6.16 -15.72
CA GLY A 165 22.09 4.83 -16.30
C GLY A 165 23.55 4.39 -16.24
N VAL A 166 24.50 5.30 -16.55
CA VAL A 166 25.94 5.04 -16.38
C VAL A 166 26.25 4.67 -14.93
N ILE A 167 25.79 5.48 -13.95
CA ILE A 167 26.01 5.21 -12.52
C ILE A 167 25.42 3.85 -12.12
N LEU A 168 24.18 3.58 -12.52
CA LEU A 168 23.50 2.33 -12.17
C LEU A 168 24.18 1.12 -12.80
N SER A 169 24.87 1.23 -13.95
CA SER A 169 25.67 0.12 -14.47
C SER A 169 26.82 -0.32 -13.55
N PHE A 170 27.32 0.57 -12.67
CA PHE A 170 28.31 0.20 -11.65
C PHE A 170 27.65 -0.27 -10.34
N ILE A 171 26.57 0.38 -9.95
CA ILE A 171 25.98 0.21 -8.60
C ILE A 171 24.90 -0.88 -8.58
N TRP A 172 24.15 -1.05 -9.67
CA TRP A 172 23.02 -1.96 -9.73
C TRP A 172 23.41 -3.44 -9.72
N PRO A 173 24.42 -3.93 -10.45
CA PRO A 173 24.73 -5.36 -10.48
C PRO A 173 24.90 -6.04 -9.11
N PRO A 174 25.64 -5.49 -8.12
CA PRO A 174 25.69 -6.09 -6.79
C PRO A 174 24.35 -6.04 -6.06
N ILE A 175 23.55 -4.97 -6.25
CA ILE A 175 22.20 -4.86 -5.70
C ILE A 175 21.29 -5.91 -6.32
N GLY A 176 21.29 -6.06 -7.64
CA GLY A 176 20.54 -7.06 -8.39
C GLY A 176 20.87 -8.47 -7.93
N SER A 177 22.17 -8.78 -7.75
CA SER A 177 22.61 -10.08 -7.21
C SER A 177 22.12 -10.33 -5.78
N ALA A 178 22.15 -9.31 -4.91
CA ALA A 178 21.60 -9.42 -3.57
C ALA A 178 20.08 -9.64 -3.58
N ILE A 179 19.34 -8.90 -4.42
CA ILE A 179 17.90 -9.07 -4.64
C ILE A 179 17.62 -10.49 -5.15
N GLN A 180 18.40 -10.98 -6.11
CA GLN A 180 18.24 -12.32 -6.67
C GLN A 180 18.50 -13.40 -5.61
N THR A 181 19.52 -13.23 -4.78
CA THR A 181 19.83 -14.16 -3.69
C THR A 181 18.70 -14.20 -2.66
N PHE A 182 18.20 -13.03 -2.24
CA PHE A 182 17.04 -12.91 -1.37
C PHE A 182 15.77 -13.52 -2.00
N SER A 183 15.56 -13.24 -3.28
CA SER A 183 14.45 -13.74 -4.10
C SER A 183 14.46 -15.27 -4.16
N GLN A 184 15.62 -15.88 -4.43
CA GLN A 184 15.80 -17.33 -4.45
C GLN A 184 15.58 -17.96 -3.07
N TRP A 185 16.11 -17.34 -2.02
CA TRP A 185 15.88 -17.76 -0.63
C TRP A 185 14.39 -17.73 -0.27
N ALA A 186 13.71 -16.62 -0.54
CA ALA A 186 12.31 -16.42 -0.19
C ALA A 186 11.36 -17.29 -1.02
N ALA A 187 11.64 -17.44 -2.32
CA ALA A 187 10.76 -18.19 -3.21
C ALA A 187 10.95 -19.70 -3.09
N TYR A 188 12.17 -20.21 -2.91
CA TYR A 188 12.45 -21.64 -3.08
C TYR A 188 13.12 -22.32 -1.89
N GLN A 189 13.93 -21.62 -1.10
CA GLN A 189 14.69 -22.26 -0.01
C GLN A 189 13.92 -22.28 1.31
N ASN A 190 13.40 -21.12 1.74
CA ASN A 190 12.65 -21.02 3.00
C ASN A 190 11.42 -20.10 2.87
N PRO A 191 10.43 -20.51 2.05
CA PRO A 191 9.22 -19.73 1.85
C PRO A 191 8.40 -19.55 3.12
N VAL A 192 8.40 -20.53 4.02
CA VAL A 192 7.63 -20.47 5.28
C VAL A 192 8.10 -19.28 6.12
N VAL A 193 9.40 -19.16 6.37
CA VAL A 193 9.95 -18.05 7.15
C VAL A 193 9.84 -16.73 6.39
N ALA A 194 10.17 -16.71 5.10
CA ALA A 194 10.15 -15.49 4.30
C ALA A 194 8.78 -14.83 4.26
N PHE A 195 7.72 -15.61 3.99
CA PHE A 195 6.37 -15.08 3.92
C PHE A 195 5.75 -14.81 5.30
N GLY A 196 6.24 -15.48 6.35
CA GLY A 196 5.91 -15.12 7.73
C GLY A 196 6.44 -13.73 8.12
N ILE A 197 7.70 -13.46 7.78
CA ILE A 197 8.32 -12.13 7.96
C ILE A 197 7.61 -11.09 7.09
N TYR A 198 7.29 -11.43 5.84
CA TYR A 198 6.52 -10.57 4.94
C TYR A 198 5.23 -10.08 5.60
N GLY A 199 4.37 -11.00 6.07
CA GLY A 199 3.07 -10.65 6.62
C GLY A 199 3.17 -9.81 7.90
N PHE A 200 4.14 -10.15 8.76
CA PHE A 200 4.39 -9.39 10.00
C PHE A 200 4.84 -7.95 9.70
N ILE A 201 5.87 -7.79 8.86
CA ILE A 201 6.42 -6.46 8.52
C ILE A 201 5.40 -5.64 7.72
N GLU A 202 4.65 -6.26 6.80
CA GLU A 202 3.59 -5.60 6.07
C GLU A 202 2.64 -4.91 7.05
N ARG A 203 2.12 -5.63 8.05
CA ARG A 203 1.24 -5.06 9.07
C ARG A 203 1.94 -3.94 9.84
N CYS A 204 3.18 -4.13 10.29
CA CYS A 204 3.92 -3.07 11.00
C CYS A 204 4.07 -1.77 10.18
N LEU A 205 4.05 -1.85 8.85
CA LEU A 205 4.22 -0.72 7.94
C LEU A 205 2.91 -0.06 7.48
N VAL A 206 1.74 -0.67 7.72
CA VAL A 206 0.42 -0.10 7.43
C VAL A 206 0.17 1.27 8.09
N PRO A 207 0.49 1.52 9.38
CA PRO A 207 0.26 2.81 10.02
C PRO A 207 0.97 3.98 9.32
N PHE A 208 2.08 3.67 8.64
CA PHE A 208 2.93 4.63 7.95
C PHE A 208 2.66 4.71 6.45
N GLY A 209 1.78 3.85 5.91
CA GLY A 209 1.54 3.73 4.47
C GLY A 209 2.75 3.19 3.69
N LEU A 210 3.75 2.64 4.38
CA LEU A 210 5.00 2.15 3.79
C LEU A 210 4.91 0.70 3.31
N HIS A 211 3.86 -0.01 3.70
CA HIS A 211 3.61 -1.40 3.33
C HIS A 211 3.54 -1.61 1.81
N HIS A 212 3.09 -0.63 1.03
CA HIS A 212 3.13 -0.72 -0.44
C HIS A 212 4.55 -0.87 -1.00
N ILE A 213 5.55 -0.23 -0.40
CA ILE A 213 6.95 -0.37 -0.81
C ILE A 213 7.46 -1.77 -0.44
N TRP A 214 7.13 -2.22 0.76
CA TRP A 214 7.49 -3.56 1.26
C TRP A 214 6.86 -4.69 0.44
N ASN A 215 5.68 -4.45 -0.11
CA ASN A 215 4.95 -5.46 -0.86
C ASN A 215 5.56 -5.75 -2.23
N VAL A 216 6.15 -4.75 -2.89
CA VAL A 216 6.67 -4.87 -4.27
C VAL A 216 7.67 -6.02 -4.45
N PRO A 217 8.70 -6.20 -3.60
CA PRO A 217 9.62 -7.33 -3.73
C PRO A 217 8.90 -8.69 -3.78
N PHE A 218 7.96 -8.94 -2.87
CA PHE A 218 7.25 -10.23 -2.78
C PHE A 218 6.16 -10.39 -3.84
N GLN A 219 5.42 -9.33 -4.12
CA GLN A 219 4.32 -9.40 -5.07
C GLN A 219 4.82 -9.45 -6.51
N MET A 220 5.89 -8.71 -6.82
CA MET A 220 6.28 -8.39 -8.21
C MET A 220 7.70 -8.79 -8.59
N GLN A 221 8.55 -9.27 -7.67
CA GLN A 221 9.97 -9.53 -8.00
C GLN A 221 10.49 -10.91 -7.58
N ILE A 222 9.95 -11.54 -6.53
CA ILE A 222 10.49 -12.83 -6.05
C ILE A 222 10.24 -14.02 -7.00
N GLY A 223 11.29 -14.82 -7.13
CA GLY A 223 11.46 -15.92 -8.07
C GLY A 223 11.12 -15.56 -9.52
N GLU A 224 11.13 -16.60 -10.34
CA GLU A 224 11.01 -16.50 -11.78
C GLU A 224 10.22 -17.69 -12.31
N TYR A 225 9.42 -17.45 -13.35
CA TYR A 225 8.71 -18.48 -14.07
C TYR A 225 8.58 -18.10 -15.55
N THR A 226 8.94 -19.04 -16.43
CA THR A 226 8.73 -18.91 -17.86
C THR A 226 7.53 -19.76 -18.26
N ASN A 227 6.50 -19.13 -18.84
CA ASN A 227 5.33 -19.87 -19.32
C ASN A 227 5.61 -20.58 -20.66
N ALA A 228 4.64 -21.36 -21.14
CA ALA A 228 4.76 -22.09 -22.41
C ALA A 228 4.96 -21.17 -23.66
N ALA A 229 4.61 -19.88 -23.56
CA ALA A 229 4.82 -18.89 -24.61
C ALA A 229 6.21 -18.23 -24.56
N GLY A 230 7.08 -18.63 -23.62
CA GLY A 230 8.41 -18.04 -23.45
C GLY A 230 8.41 -16.68 -22.72
N GLN A 231 7.26 -16.25 -22.20
CA GLN A 231 7.15 -15.02 -21.39
C GLN A 231 7.69 -15.30 -19.99
N VAL A 232 8.54 -14.40 -19.49
CA VAL A 232 9.15 -14.49 -18.15
C VAL A 232 8.35 -13.63 -17.17
N PHE A 233 7.99 -14.22 -16.02
CA PHE A 233 7.24 -13.59 -14.95
C PHE A 233 8.04 -13.61 -13.65
N HIS A 234 8.07 -12.47 -12.96
CA HIS A 234 8.68 -12.31 -11.64
C HIS A 234 7.62 -11.91 -10.60
N GLY A 235 7.83 -12.31 -9.35
CA GLY A 235 6.90 -12.03 -8.24
C GLY A 235 5.82 -13.08 -8.04
N ASP A 236 5.34 -13.22 -6.80
CA ASP A 236 4.35 -14.24 -6.46
C ASP A 236 3.03 -14.07 -7.22
N ILE A 237 2.59 -12.82 -7.47
CA ILE A 237 1.34 -12.54 -8.20
C ILE A 237 1.46 -12.91 -9.68
N PRO A 238 2.38 -12.33 -10.48
CA PRO A 238 2.45 -12.64 -11.91
C PRO A 238 2.76 -14.12 -12.18
N ARG A 239 3.63 -14.74 -11.37
CA ARG A 239 3.97 -16.16 -11.49
C ARG A 239 2.76 -17.06 -11.22
N TYR A 240 1.97 -16.78 -10.19
CA TYR A 240 0.75 -17.53 -9.92
C TYR A 240 -0.26 -17.40 -11.08
N MET A 241 -0.45 -16.18 -11.58
CA MET A 241 -1.37 -15.93 -12.69
C MET A 241 -0.93 -16.64 -13.97
N ALA A 242 0.38 -16.73 -14.22
CA ALA A 242 0.96 -17.46 -15.35
C ALA A 242 0.94 -18.99 -15.18
N GLY A 243 0.48 -19.51 -14.03
CA GLY A 243 0.33 -20.95 -13.78
C GLY A 243 1.53 -21.63 -13.12
N ASP A 244 2.50 -20.88 -12.57
CA ASP A 244 3.60 -21.45 -11.80
C ASP A 244 3.05 -22.22 -10.59
N PRO A 245 3.26 -23.55 -10.44
CA PRO A 245 2.75 -24.34 -9.31
C PRO A 245 3.46 -24.02 -7.98
N THR A 246 4.58 -23.31 -8.02
CA THR A 246 5.36 -22.93 -6.83
C THR A 246 5.05 -21.53 -6.31
N ALA A 247 4.27 -20.71 -7.03
CA ALA A 247 3.84 -19.38 -6.60
C ALA A 247 2.57 -19.41 -5.71
N GLY A 248 1.89 -18.28 -5.47
CA GLY A 248 0.65 -18.22 -4.66
C GLY A 248 0.88 -18.36 -3.16
N LYS A 249 2.08 -18.04 -2.69
CA LYS A 249 2.46 -18.09 -1.27
C LYS A 249 1.89 -16.92 -0.48
N LEU A 250 1.36 -15.90 -1.15
CA LEU A 250 0.62 -14.80 -0.53
C LEU A 250 -0.75 -15.19 0.05
N SER A 251 -1.20 -16.44 -0.15
CA SER A 251 -2.50 -16.96 0.28
C SER A 251 -2.87 -16.74 1.76
N GLY A 252 -1.87 -16.56 2.64
CA GLY A 252 -2.10 -16.20 4.04
C GLY A 252 -2.96 -14.95 4.23
N GLY A 253 -2.94 -14.03 3.27
CA GLY A 253 -3.79 -12.85 3.25
C GLY A 253 -5.28 -13.15 3.43
N PHE A 254 -5.79 -14.22 2.78
CA PHE A 254 -7.20 -14.59 2.85
C PHE A 254 -7.63 -14.98 4.27
N LEU A 255 -6.79 -15.69 5.03
CA LEU A 255 -7.14 -16.16 6.38
C LEU A 255 -7.47 -15.00 7.31
N PHE A 256 -6.60 -13.99 7.40
CA PHE A 256 -6.85 -12.89 8.32
C PHE A 256 -7.79 -11.83 7.76
N LYS A 257 -7.89 -11.64 6.44
CA LYS A 257 -8.75 -10.59 5.86
C LYS A 257 -10.20 -11.02 5.70
N MET A 258 -10.45 -12.29 5.37
CA MET A 258 -11.80 -12.84 5.25
C MET A 258 -12.35 -13.42 6.56
N TYR A 259 -11.48 -13.87 7.47
CA TYR A 259 -11.93 -14.55 8.69
C TYR A 259 -11.44 -13.84 9.97
N GLY A 260 -10.13 -13.63 10.11
CA GLY A 260 -9.55 -13.08 11.34
C GLY A 260 -10.07 -11.68 11.71
N LEU A 261 -9.93 -10.70 10.82
CA LEU A 261 -10.32 -9.31 11.04
C LEU A 261 -11.83 -9.13 11.17
N PRO A 262 -12.69 -9.79 10.36
CA PRO A 262 -14.12 -9.83 10.64
C PRO A 262 -14.45 -10.37 12.03
N ALA A 263 -13.77 -11.41 12.49
CA ALA A 263 -13.94 -11.95 13.84
C ALA A 263 -13.45 -10.98 14.92
N ALA A 264 -12.35 -10.26 14.70
CA ALA A 264 -11.90 -9.18 15.58
C ALA A 264 -12.92 -8.02 15.64
N ALA A 265 -13.53 -7.66 14.51
CA ALA A 265 -14.58 -6.64 14.47
C ALA A 265 -15.81 -7.05 15.31
N ILE A 266 -16.21 -8.33 15.23
CA ILE A 266 -17.26 -8.89 16.08
C ILE A 266 -16.85 -8.89 17.56
N ALA A 267 -15.59 -9.21 17.87
CA ALA A 267 -15.08 -9.15 19.24
C ALA A 267 -15.10 -7.72 19.82
N ILE A 268 -14.73 -6.72 19.02
CA ILE A 268 -14.82 -5.29 19.37
C ILE A 268 -16.28 -4.91 19.63
N TRP A 269 -17.18 -5.23 18.70
CA TRP A 269 -18.61 -4.95 18.83
C TRP A 269 -19.20 -5.55 20.11
N HIS A 270 -18.98 -6.84 20.35
CA HIS A 270 -19.49 -7.48 21.55
C HIS A 270 -18.92 -6.87 22.84
N SER A 271 -17.75 -6.23 22.77
CA SER A 271 -17.03 -5.66 23.92
C SER A 271 -17.41 -4.22 24.21
N ALA A 272 -18.13 -3.54 23.31
CA ALA A 272 -18.68 -2.22 23.55
C ALA A 272 -19.67 -2.22 24.73
N LYS A 273 -19.74 -1.07 25.43
CA LYS A 273 -20.72 -0.82 26.49
C LYS A 273 -22.15 -0.94 25.92
N PRO A 274 -23.14 -1.45 26.68
CA PRO A 274 -24.49 -1.72 26.19
C PRO A 274 -25.10 -0.56 25.38
N GLU A 275 -24.94 0.67 25.86
CA GLU A 275 -25.42 1.91 25.25
C GLU A 275 -24.78 2.23 23.88
N ASN A 276 -23.56 1.75 23.63
CA ASN A 276 -22.82 2.00 22.38
C ASN A 276 -22.91 0.83 21.39
N ARG A 277 -23.47 -0.33 21.78
CA ARG A 277 -23.43 -1.57 20.97
C ARG A 277 -24.07 -1.43 19.61
N ALA A 278 -25.20 -0.71 19.49
CA ALA A 278 -25.86 -0.53 18.20
C ALA A 278 -24.98 0.27 17.23
N LYS A 279 -24.42 1.40 17.69
CA LYS A 279 -23.51 2.25 16.90
C LYS A 279 -22.25 1.49 16.49
N VAL A 280 -21.57 0.86 17.45
CA VAL A 280 -20.33 0.11 17.17
C VAL A 280 -20.60 -1.09 16.26
N GLY A 281 -21.73 -1.78 16.46
CA GLY A 281 -22.14 -2.91 15.62
C GLY A 281 -22.27 -2.53 14.16
N GLY A 282 -22.99 -1.46 13.84
CA GLY A 282 -23.13 -0.98 12.47
C GLY A 282 -21.79 -0.66 11.80
N ILE A 283 -20.90 0.03 12.52
CA ILE A 283 -19.57 0.41 12.02
C ILE A 283 -18.69 -0.84 11.79
N MET A 284 -18.64 -1.74 12.78
CA MET A 284 -17.80 -2.95 12.73
C MET A 284 -18.28 -3.95 11.68
N ILE A 285 -19.59 -4.12 11.50
CA ILE A 285 -20.15 -4.98 10.45
C ILE A 285 -19.82 -4.42 9.06
N SER A 286 -19.99 -3.11 8.86
CA SER A 286 -19.64 -2.47 7.58
C SER A 286 -18.14 -2.65 7.26
N ALA A 287 -17.27 -2.37 8.23
CA ALA A 287 -15.82 -2.55 8.08
C ALA A 287 -15.43 -4.02 7.84
N ALA A 288 -16.06 -4.96 8.56
CA ALA A 288 -15.89 -6.40 8.37
C ALA A 288 -16.28 -6.85 6.96
N LEU A 289 -17.41 -6.35 6.45
CA LEU A 289 -17.87 -6.65 5.09
C LEU A 289 -16.90 -6.10 4.04
N THR A 290 -16.39 -4.88 4.22
CA THR A 290 -15.36 -4.31 3.35
C THR A 290 -14.09 -5.18 3.32
N SER A 291 -13.56 -5.56 4.48
CA SER A 291 -12.41 -6.46 4.58
C SER A 291 -12.68 -7.82 3.94
N PHE A 292 -13.85 -8.39 4.19
CA PHE A 292 -14.22 -9.70 3.64
C PHE A 292 -14.33 -9.67 2.11
N LEU A 293 -15.04 -8.69 1.54
CA LEU A 293 -15.29 -8.64 0.10
C LEU A 293 -14.06 -8.19 -0.70
N THR A 294 -13.40 -7.12 -0.23
CA THR A 294 -12.36 -6.42 -0.99
C THR A 294 -10.96 -6.67 -0.48
N GLY A 295 -10.82 -7.14 0.77
CA GLY A 295 -9.54 -7.29 1.43
C GLY A 295 -8.97 -5.99 2.01
N ILE A 296 -9.69 -4.87 1.93
CA ILE A 296 -9.27 -3.59 2.53
C ILE A 296 -9.49 -3.67 4.05
N THR A 297 -8.40 -3.57 4.81
CA THR A 297 -8.37 -3.87 6.26
C THR A 297 -8.38 -2.62 7.14
N GLU A 298 -8.02 -1.48 6.57
CA GLU A 298 -7.82 -0.20 7.24
C GLU A 298 -9.04 0.25 8.06
N PRO A 299 -10.30 0.11 7.59
CA PRO A 299 -11.47 0.48 8.39
C PRO A 299 -11.55 -0.24 9.74
N ILE A 300 -11.07 -1.49 9.82
CA ILE A 300 -11.04 -2.28 11.06
C ILE A 300 -9.77 -1.96 11.85
N GLU A 301 -8.59 -2.08 11.23
CA GLU A 301 -7.30 -1.89 11.90
C GLU A 301 -7.19 -0.50 12.54
N PHE A 302 -7.61 0.54 11.81
CA PHE A 302 -7.54 1.91 12.31
C PHE A 302 -8.51 2.20 13.45
N SER A 303 -9.53 1.35 13.65
CA SER A 303 -10.47 1.50 14.75
C SER A 303 -9.84 1.16 16.12
N PHE A 304 -8.80 0.33 16.16
CA PHE A 304 -8.19 -0.09 17.42
C PHE A 304 -6.68 0.17 17.51
N MET A 305 -5.96 0.30 16.39
CA MET A 305 -4.50 0.34 16.35
C MET A 305 -3.87 1.39 17.27
N PHE A 306 -4.50 2.56 17.43
CA PHE A 306 -3.96 3.63 18.26
C PHE A 306 -4.51 3.64 19.70
N VAL A 307 -5.75 3.16 19.89
CA VAL A 307 -6.39 3.11 21.21
C VAL A 307 -6.05 1.84 21.98
N ALA A 308 -5.63 0.79 21.27
CA ALA A 308 -5.23 -0.50 21.79
C ALA A 308 -4.02 -1.06 20.99
N PRO A 309 -2.83 -0.46 21.09
CA PRO A 309 -1.65 -0.88 20.31
C PRO A 309 -1.24 -2.34 20.53
N ILE A 310 -1.51 -2.89 21.72
CA ILE A 310 -1.26 -4.29 22.05
C ILE A 310 -2.04 -5.22 21.10
N LEU A 311 -3.32 -4.91 20.83
CA LEU A 311 -4.11 -5.69 19.86
C LEU A 311 -3.53 -5.60 18.46
N TYR A 312 -2.88 -4.48 18.11
CA TYR A 312 -2.25 -4.32 16.81
C TYR A 312 -0.97 -5.13 16.65
N VAL A 313 -0.13 -5.16 17.69
CA VAL A 313 1.06 -6.03 17.70
C VAL A 313 0.64 -7.49 17.58
N ILE A 314 -0.38 -7.91 18.34
CA ILE A 314 -0.92 -9.27 18.24
C ILE A 314 -1.52 -9.53 16.85
N HIS A 315 -2.27 -8.58 16.30
CA HIS A 315 -2.78 -8.67 14.94
C HIS A 315 -1.66 -8.84 13.90
N ALA A 316 -0.56 -8.09 14.02
CA ALA A 316 0.58 -8.20 13.12
C ALA A 316 1.24 -9.59 13.19
N ILE A 317 1.40 -10.14 14.39
CA ILE A 317 1.92 -11.51 14.59
C ILE A 317 1.00 -12.53 13.94
N LEU A 318 -0.31 -12.44 14.22
CA LEU A 318 -1.29 -13.35 13.63
C LEU A 318 -1.36 -13.20 12.10
N ALA A 319 -1.30 -11.99 11.56
CA ALA A 319 -1.25 -11.81 10.10
C ALA A 319 0.02 -12.44 9.51
N GLY A 320 1.18 -12.28 10.18
CA GLY A 320 2.42 -12.95 9.81
C GLY A 320 2.30 -14.48 9.81
N LEU A 321 1.69 -15.07 10.83
CA LEU A 321 1.52 -16.52 10.95
C LEU A 321 0.57 -17.13 9.91
N ALA A 322 -0.35 -16.33 9.35
CA ALA A 322 -1.30 -16.81 8.36
C ALA A 322 -0.61 -17.34 7.09
N PHE A 323 0.49 -16.72 6.65
CA PHE A 323 1.23 -17.13 5.46
C PHE A 323 1.95 -18.48 5.63
N PRO A 324 2.77 -18.71 6.68
CA PRO A 324 3.30 -20.02 7.04
C PRO A 324 2.24 -21.12 7.08
N ILE A 325 1.08 -20.85 7.70
CA ILE A 325 -0.01 -21.84 7.81
C ILE A 325 -0.48 -22.27 6.41
N CYS A 326 -0.79 -21.32 5.53
CA CYS A 326 -1.20 -21.64 4.17
C CYS A 326 -0.11 -22.41 3.40
N ILE A 327 1.15 -21.97 3.50
CA ILE A 327 2.28 -22.62 2.82
C ILE A 327 2.47 -24.07 3.30
N LEU A 328 2.47 -24.30 4.62
CA LEU A 328 2.65 -25.63 5.21
C LEU A 328 1.48 -26.58 4.88
N LEU A 329 0.26 -26.06 4.81
CA LEU A 329 -0.92 -26.83 4.43
C LEU A 329 -1.03 -27.00 2.91
N GLY A 330 -0.19 -26.34 2.11
CA GLY A 330 -0.27 -26.32 0.65
C GLY A 330 -1.54 -25.64 0.12
N MET A 331 -2.09 -24.70 0.89
CA MET A 331 -3.23 -23.88 0.51
C MET A 331 -2.73 -22.73 -0.35
N ARG A 332 -3.25 -22.65 -1.58
CA ARG A 332 -2.71 -21.76 -2.60
C ARG A 332 -3.82 -21.14 -3.41
N ASP A 333 -3.81 -19.83 -3.55
CA ASP A 333 -4.78 -19.08 -4.31
C ASP A 333 -4.19 -17.73 -4.76
N GLY A 334 -4.83 -17.10 -5.74
CA GLY A 334 -4.34 -15.89 -6.40
C GLY A 334 -4.89 -14.61 -5.79
N THR A 335 -4.08 -13.57 -5.72
CA THR A 335 -4.52 -12.22 -5.40
C THR A 335 -4.09 -11.25 -6.48
N SER A 336 -4.89 -10.20 -6.71
CA SER A 336 -4.55 -9.09 -7.59
C SER A 336 -4.33 -7.79 -6.83
N PHE A 337 -4.98 -7.65 -5.67
CA PHE A 337 -5.02 -6.41 -4.91
C PHE A 337 -4.87 -6.65 -3.41
N SER A 338 -5.86 -7.28 -2.77
CA SER A 338 -5.91 -7.32 -1.31
C SER A 338 -6.52 -8.58 -0.70
N HIS A 339 -6.68 -9.68 -1.44
CA HIS A 339 -7.10 -10.98 -0.88
C HIS A 339 -8.51 -10.95 -0.26
N GLY A 340 -9.43 -10.23 -0.91
CA GLY A 340 -10.86 -10.30 -0.57
C GLY A 340 -11.55 -11.49 -1.24
N LEU A 341 -12.82 -11.73 -0.89
CA LEU A 341 -13.64 -12.78 -1.50
C LEU A 341 -13.69 -12.67 -3.04
N ILE A 342 -13.65 -11.45 -3.58
CA ILE A 342 -13.65 -11.23 -5.03
C ILE A 342 -12.38 -11.83 -5.65
N ASP A 343 -11.20 -11.55 -5.10
CA ASP A 343 -9.94 -12.16 -5.52
C ASP A 343 -10.05 -13.70 -5.38
N PHE A 344 -10.51 -14.17 -4.22
CA PHE A 344 -10.60 -15.60 -3.89
C PHE A 344 -11.43 -16.40 -4.90
N ILE A 345 -12.54 -15.83 -5.38
CA ILE A 345 -13.39 -16.50 -6.36
C ILE A 345 -12.79 -16.38 -7.77
N VAL A 346 -12.46 -15.15 -8.18
CA VAL A 346 -12.13 -14.85 -9.57
C VAL A 346 -10.75 -15.39 -9.96
N LEU A 347 -9.82 -15.50 -9.01
CA LEU A 347 -8.43 -15.89 -9.26
C LEU A 347 -8.12 -17.33 -8.82
N SER A 348 -9.16 -18.12 -8.56
CA SER A 348 -9.08 -19.52 -8.12
C SER A 348 -8.62 -20.52 -9.19
N GLY A 349 -8.46 -20.08 -10.45
CA GLY A 349 -8.17 -20.97 -11.57
C GLY A 349 -6.91 -21.84 -11.41
N ASN A 350 -5.87 -21.31 -10.76
CA ASN A 350 -4.61 -22.01 -10.49
C ASN A 350 -4.46 -22.43 -9.01
N SER A 351 -5.57 -22.44 -8.27
CA SER A 351 -5.58 -22.66 -6.83
C SER A 351 -5.30 -24.11 -6.45
N SER A 352 -4.90 -24.34 -5.21
CA SER A 352 -4.72 -25.67 -4.63
C SER A 352 -5.33 -25.72 -3.23
N LYS A 353 -6.03 -26.82 -2.94
CA LYS A 353 -6.71 -27.08 -1.66
C LYS A 353 -7.64 -25.93 -1.21
N LEU A 354 -8.35 -25.32 -2.17
CA LEU A 354 -9.28 -24.21 -1.92
C LEU A 354 -10.32 -24.53 -0.84
N TRP A 355 -10.75 -25.79 -0.75
CA TRP A 355 -11.71 -26.30 0.25
C TRP A 355 -11.22 -26.19 1.70
N LEU A 356 -9.90 -26.06 1.94
CA LEU A 356 -9.34 -25.86 3.28
C LEU A 356 -9.52 -24.43 3.78
N PHE A 357 -9.68 -23.42 2.90
CA PHE A 357 -9.77 -22.02 3.33
C PHE A 357 -10.96 -21.73 4.26
N PRO A 358 -12.19 -22.22 4.00
CA PRO A 358 -13.28 -22.08 4.95
C PRO A 358 -13.02 -22.77 6.29
N ILE A 359 -12.43 -23.96 6.28
CA ILE A 359 -12.18 -24.75 7.49
C ILE A 359 -11.12 -24.07 8.37
N VAL A 360 -9.94 -23.84 7.80
CA VAL A 360 -8.82 -23.19 8.49
C VAL A 360 -9.17 -21.75 8.83
N GLY A 361 -9.87 -21.06 7.93
CA GLY A 361 -10.37 -19.69 8.13
C GLY A 361 -11.30 -19.59 9.34
N ILE A 362 -12.27 -20.50 9.50
CA ILE A 362 -13.14 -20.52 10.69
C ILE A 362 -12.34 -20.78 11.97
N CYS A 363 -11.39 -21.73 11.95
CA CYS A 363 -10.46 -21.92 13.07
C CYS A 363 -9.69 -20.62 13.39
N TYR A 364 -9.25 -19.91 12.35
CA TYR A 364 -8.54 -18.63 12.48
C TYR A 364 -9.43 -17.52 13.06
N ALA A 365 -10.69 -17.44 12.62
CA ALA A 365 -11.69 -16.53 13.17
C ALA A 365 -11.91 -16.78 14.66
N ILE A 366 -12.01 -18.04 15.09
CA ILE A 366 -12.15 -18.40 16.51
C ILE A 366 -10.95 -17.88 17.30
N VAL A 367 -9.72 -18.14 16.82
CA VAL A 367 -8.49 -17.66 17.46
C VAL A 367 -8.49 -16.12 17.59
N TYR A 368 -8.78 -15.40 16.50
CA TYR A 368 -8.89 -13.94 16.52
C TYR A 368 -9.94 -13.45 17.50
N TYR A 369 -11.16 -13.99 17.44
CA TYR A 369 -12.26 -13.59 18.28
C TYR A 369 -11.92 -13.77 19.77
N VAL A 370 -11.42 -14.96 20.14
CA VAL A 370 -11.09 -15.28 21.54
C VAL A 370 -9.97 -14.36 22.03
N ILE A 371 -8.87 -14.23 21.29
CA ILE A 371 -7.73 -13.38 21.70
C ILE A 371 -8.18 -11.93 21.88
N PHE A 372 -8.87 -11.35 20.88
CA PHE A 372 -9.33 -9.97 20.96
C PHE A 372 -10.30 -9.79 22.13
N ARG A 373 -11.30 -10.66 22.26
CA ARG A 373 -12.32 -10.59 23.30
C ARG A 373 -11.72 -10.68 24.71
N VAL A 374 -10.78 -11.60 24.91
CA VAL A 374 -10.11 -11.80 26.20
C VAL A 374 -9.23 -10.61 26.53
N LEU A 375 -8.36 -10.17 25.61
CA LEU A 375 -7.45 -9.05 25.86
C LEU A 375 -8.20 -7.73 26.09
N ILE A 376 -9.26 -7.46 25.30
CA ILE A 376 -10.08 -6.26 25.48
C ILE A 376 -10.67 -6.20 26.88
N LYS A 377 -11.17 -7.33 27.41
CA LYS A 377 -11.76 -7.38 28.75
C LYS A 377 -10.71 -7.41 29.86
N ALA A 378 -9.67 -8.22 29.72
CA ALA A 378 -8.67 -8.45 30.76
C ALA A 378 -7.79 -7.21 31.02
N LEU A 379 -7.50 -6.44 29.97
CA LEU A 379 -6.64 -5.24 30.04
C LEU A 379 -7.43 -3.93 29.98
N ASP A 380 -8.77 -4.00 30.06
CA ASP A 380 -9.69 -2.88 29.86
C ASP A 380 -9.33 -1.97 28.66
N LEU A 381 -9.06 -2.58 27.50
CA LEU A 381 -8.65 -1.83 26.33
C LEU A 381 -9.80 -0.95 25.82
N LYS A 382 -9.52 0.32 25.57
CA LYS A 382 -10.49 1.34 25.13
C LYS A 382 -10.79 1.25 23.63
N THR A 383 -11.15 0.05 23.16
CA THR A 383 -11.66 -0.16 21.79
C THR A 383 -12.97 0.61 21.57
N PRO A 384 -13.39 0.86 20.31
CA PRO A 384 -14.61 1.63 20.03
C PRO A 384 -15.83 1.22 20.87
N GLY A 385 -16.45 2.19 21.52
CA GLY A 385 -17.62 2.02 22.41
C GLY A 385 -17.29 1.59 23.83
N ARG A 386 -16.01 1.49 24.20
CA ARG A 386 -15.53 1.25 25.59
C ARG A 386 -14.92 2.49 26.23
N GLU A 387 -14.93 3.63 25.54
CA GLU A 387 -14.43 4.89 26.08
C GLU A 387 -15.21 5.27 27.34
N ASP A 388 -14.52 5.88 28.32
CA ASP A 388 -15.17 6.38 29.51
C ASP A 388 -15.98 7.63 29.15
N THR A 389 -17.27 7.57 29.45
CA THR A 389 -18.14 8.73 29.45
C THR A 389 -17.66 9.59 30.61
N THR A 390 -16.78 10.55 30.36
CA THR A 390 -16.50 11.59 31.34
C THR A 390 -17.83 12.26 31.69
N GLU A 391 -18.17 12.29 32.98
CA GLU A 391 -19.43 12.83 33.50
C GLU A 391 -19.63 14.33 33.20
N GLU A 392 -18.62 15.03 32.65
CA GLU A 392 -18.79 16.36 32.05
C GLU A 392 -19.66 16.34 30.77
N SER A 393 -19.94 15.17 30.18
CA SER A 393 -20.70 15.07 28.92
C SER A 393 -22.23 15.02 29.08
N LYS A 394 -22.76 15.45 30.23
CA LYS A 394 -24.17 15.90 30.35
C LYS A 394 -24.30 17.42 30.36
N ALA A 395 -23.24 18.17 30.06
CA ALA A 395 -23.35 19.58 29.71
C ALA A 395 -23.44 19.70 28.18
N GLY A 396 -24.65 19.98 27.69
CA GLY A 396 -24.91 20.75 26.47
C GLY A 396 -24.26 20.31 25.16
N ALA A 397 -25.11 19.89 24.22
CA ALA A 397 -24.90 20.28 22.83
C ALA A 397 -24.71 21.81 22.77
N THR A 398 -23.50 22.33 22.53
CA THR A 398 -23.27 23.77 22.27
C THR A 398 -21.86 24.06 21.76
N SER A 399 -21.76 24.66 20.56
CA SER A 399 -20.92 25.80 20.12
C SER A 399 -19.42 25.96 20.50
N GLU A 400 -18.87 25.31 21.52
CA GLU A 400 -17.54 25.67 22.08
C GLU A 400 -16.43 24.65 21.81
N MET A 401 -16.75 23.39 21.47
CA MET A 401 -15.71 22.36 21.24
C MET A 401 -14.93 22.60 19.94
N ALA A 402 -15.62 22.95 18.86
CA ALA A 402 -15.00 23.32 17.59
C ALA A 402 -13.99 24.47 17.71
N PRO A 403 -14.33 25.65 18.29
CA PRO A 403 -13.35 26.73 18.46
C PRO A 403 -12.17 26.33 19.34
N ALA A 404 -12.39 25.56 20.41
CA ALA A 404 -11.31 25.08 21.27
C ALA A 404 -10.35 24.12 20.53
N LEU A 405 -10.89 23.22 19.69
CA LEU A 405 -10.09 22.34 18.85
C LEU A 405 -9.30 23.14 17.81
N ILE A 406 -9.93 24.10 17.13
CA ILE A 406 -9.26 24.97 16.14
C ILE A 406 -8.13 25.74 16.80
N ALA A 407 -8.35 26.30 17.99
CA ALA A 407 -7.31 26.97 18.77
C ALA A 407 -6.17 25.99 19.13
N ALA A 408 -6.49 24.77 19.57
CA ALA A 408 -5.49 23.75 19.88
C ALA A 408 -4.70 23.27 18.65
N PHE A 409 -5.25 23.36 17.45
CA PHE A 409 -4.51 23.15 16.19
C PHE A 409 -3.71 24.37 15.73
N GLY A 410 -3.64 25.44 16.52
CA GLY A 410 -2.88 26.66 16.20
C GLY A 410 -3.68 27.73 15.47
N GLY A 411 -5.01 27.64 15.48
CA GLY A 411 -5.94 28.57 14.84
C GLY A 411 -6.33 28.18 13.42
N LYS A 412 -7.37 28.83 12.89
CA LYS A 412 -7.94 28.60 11.54
C LYS A 412 -6.87 28.71 10.45
N GLU A 413 -6.03 29.73 10.51
CA GLU A 413 -4.97 29.97 9.53
C GLU A 413 -3.89 28.89 9.52
N ASN A 414 -3.75 28.14 10.61
CA ASN A 414 -2.83 27.04 10.69
C ASN A 414 -3.42 25.76 10.08
N ILE A 415 -4.74 25.64 9.90
CA ILE A 415 -5.39 24.44 9.36
C ILE A 415 -5.45 24.54 7.83
N THR A 416 -4.76 23.63 7.16
CA THR A 416 -4.70 23.55 5.68
C THR A 416 -5.64 22.50 5.10
N ASN A 417 -5.96 21.47 5.87
CA ASN A 417 -6.94 20.45 5.49
C ASN A 417 -7.54 19.82 6.75
N LEU A 418 -8.84 19.53 6.72
CA LEU A 418 -9.60 18.95 7.82
C LEU A 418 -10.40 17.73 7.32
N ASP A 419 -10.09 16.57 7.88
CA ASP A 419 -10.68 15.29 7.53
C ASP A 419 -10.89 14.44 8.80
N ALA A 420 -11.64 13.36 8.72
CA ALA A 420 -11.78 12.41 9.81
C ALA A 420 -11.88 10.98 9.33
N CYS A 421 -11.50 10.05 10.20
CA CYS A 421 -11.92 8.66 10.12
C CYS A 421 -12.62 8.28 11.42
N ILE A 422 -13.13 7.05 11.51
CA ILE A 422 -13.97 6.57 12.61
C ILE A 422 -13.46 7.00 13.98
N THR A 423 -12.16 6.90 14.23
CA THR A 423 -11.55 7.16 15.55
C THR A 423 -10.63 8.37 15.61
N ARG A 424 -10.35 9.03 14.48
CA ARG A 424 -9.35 10.10 14.41
C ARG A 424 -9.84 11.30 13.63
N LEU A 425 -9.65 12.47 14.21
CA LEU A 425 -9.65 13.75 13.51
C LEU A 425 -8.27 13.92 12.84
N ARG A 426 -8.25 14.10 11.52
CA ARG A 426 -7.05 14.21 10.68
C ARG A 426 -6.91 15.64 10.19
N VAL A 427 -5.93 16.36 10.71
CA VAL A 427 -5.73 17.77 10.41
C VAL A 427 -4.36 17.95 9.77
N SER A 428 -4.29 18.56 8.60
CA SER A 428 -3.02 19.04 8.05
C SER A 428 -2.81 20.48 8.48
N VAL A 429 -1.67 20.79 9.08
CA VAL A 429 -1.34 22.12 9.58
C VAL A 429 -0.17 22.76 8.83
N ALA A 430 -0.15 24.08 8.73
CA ALA A 430 0.95 24.84 8.14
C ALA A 430 2.20 24.82 9.03
N ASP A 431 2.01 24.94 10.34
CA ASP A 431 3.06 24.90 11.36
C ASP A 431 2.68 24.01 12.54
N VAL A 432 3.40 22.89 12.66
CA VAL A 432 3.22 21.90 13.73
C VAL A 432 3.59 22.45 15.10
N ALA A 433 4.50 23.44 15.19
CA ALA A 433 4.92 23.99 16.46
C ALA A 433 3.80 24.77 17.17
N LYS A 434 2.79 25.22 16.41
CA LYS A 434 1.60 25.91 16.95
C LYS A 434 0.54 24.95 17.49
N VAL A 435 0.72 23.64 17.33
CA VAL A 435 -0.26 22.64 17.76
C VAL A 435 -0.05 22.30 19.23
N ASP A 436 -1.06 22.59 20.04
CA ASP A 436 -1.12 22.23 21.45
C ASP A 436 -1.59 20.78 21.64
N GLN A 437 -0.65 19.84 21.58
CA GLN A 437 -0.93 18.42 21.80
C GLN A 437 -1.47 18.12 23.21
N ALA A 438 -1.04 18.90 24.21
CA ALA A 438 -1.53 18.73 25.58
C ALA A 438 -2.98 19.23 25.70
N GLY A 439 -3.28 20.36 25.06
CA GLY A 439 -4.63 20.89 24.89
C GLY A 439 -5.56 19.90 24.21
N LEU A 440 -5.14 19.30 23.09
CA LEU A 440 -5.92 18.25 22.40
C LEU A 440 -6.23 17.05 23.31
N LYS A 441 -5.27 16.62 24.15
CA LYS A 441 -5.52 15.56 25.16
C LYS A 441 -6.48 16.02 26.25
N LYS A 442 -6.36 17.26 26.73
CA LYS A 442 -7.30 17.86 27.70
C LYS A 442 -8.72 17.95 27.14
N LEU A 443 -8.84 18.21 25.84
CA LEU A 443 -10.12 18.22 25.11
C LEU A 443 -10.68 16.80 24.85
N GLY A 444 -10.05 15.75 25.37
CA GLY A 444 -10.55 14.38 25.33
C GLY A 444 -9.91 13.49 24.26
N ALA A 445 -8.82 13.91 23.61
CA ALA A 445 -8.09 13.02 22.72
C ALA A 445 -7.35 11.94 23.54
N ALA A 446 -7.63 10.66 23.26
CA ALA A 446 -6.91 9.54 23.87
C ALA A 446 -5.41 9.52 23.50
N GLY A 447 -5.08 10.14 22.36
CA GLY A 447 -3.71 10.33 21.92
C GLY A 447 -3.63 11.33 20.76
N VAL A 448 -2.44 11.87 20.54
CA VAL A 448 -2.14 12.78 19.44
C VAL A 448 -0.88 12.27 18.74
N VAL A 449 -0.98 12.07 17.42
CA VAL A 449 0.13 11.60 16.58
C VAL A 449 0.46 12.71 15.60
N VAL A 450 1.74 13.08 15.55
CA VAL A 450 2.26 14.11 14.66
C VAL A 450 3.19 13.45 13.65
N ALA A 451 2.95 13.70 12.36
CA ALA A 451 3.70 13.09 11.28
C ALA A 451 3.83 14.06 10.10
N GLY A 452 4.99 14.70 9.96
CA GLY A 452 5.18 15.82 9.01
C GLY A 452 4.23 16.97 9.38
N SER A 453 3.50 17.51 8.40
CA SER A 453 2.44 18.51 8.61
C SER A 453 1.11 17.93 9.06
N GLY A 454 0.97 16.59 9.13
CA GLY A 454 -0.27 15.93 9.56
C GLY A 454 -0.31 15.72 11.07
N VAL A 455 -1.39 16.16 11.70
CA VAL A 455 -1.72 15.88 13.11
C VAL A 455 -2.98 15.05 13.17
N GLN A 456 -2.94 13.95 13.91
CA GLN A 456 -4.08 13.07 14.12
C GLN A 456 -4.42 13.02 15.60
N ALA A 457 -5.59 13.54 15.96
CA ALA A 457 -6.11 13.49 17.33
C ALA A 457 -7.17 12.38 17.43
N ILE A 458 -7.01 11.49 18.41
CA ILE A 458 -7.81 10.27 18.54
C ILE A 458 -8.97 10.54 19.51
N PHE A 459 -10.14 10.91 18.99
CA PHE A 459 -11.35 11.16 19.78
C PHE A 459 -12.34 9.98 19.79
N GLY A 460 -11.93 8.84 19.22
CA GLY A 460 -12.83 7.70 19.05
C GLY A 460 -13.98 8.05 18.11
N THR A 461 -15.14 7.40 18.30
CA THR A 461 -16.31 7.50 17.40
C THR A 461 -16.97 8.89 17.31
N LYS A 462 -16.39 9.91 17.97
CA LYS A 462 -16.81 11.32 17.92
C LYS A 462 -16.09 12.11 16.81
N SER A 463 -15.02 11.58 16.23
CA SER A 463 -14.11 12.32 15.35
C SER A 463 -14.77 12.92 14.11
N ASP A 464 -15.74 12.23 13.50
CA ASP A 464 -16.45 12.69 12.32
C ASP A 464 -17.41 13.85 12.61
N ASN A 465 -18.09 13.79 13.76
CA ASN A 465 -18.94 14.89 14.24
C ASN A 465 -18.09 16.14 14.54
N LEU A 466 -16.97 15.96 15.25
CA LEU A 466 -16.04 17.06 15.56
C LEU A 466 -15.47 17.72 14.30
N LYS A 467 -15.17 16.92 13.26
CA LYS A 467 -14.76 17.45 11.96
C LYS A 467 -15.84 18.33 11.34
N THR A 468 -17.09 17.87 11.36
CA THR A 468 -18.23 18.61 10.78
C THR A 468 -18.44 19.93 11.52
N GLU A 469 -18.43 19.90 12.85
CA GLU A 469 -18.57 21.11 13.68
C GLU A 469 -17.44 22.12 13.45
N MET A 470 -16.19 21.64 13.33
CA MET A 470 -15.04 22.49 13.00
C MET A 470 -15.15 23.10 11.61
N ASP A 471 -15.59 22.33 10.61
CA ASP A 471 -15.82 22.82 9.24
C ASP A 471 -16.88 23.93 9.22
N GLU A 472 -17.99 23.72 9.92
CA GLU A 472 -19.06 24.71 10.05
C GLU A 472 -18.56 25.98 10.74
N TYR A 473 -17.80 25.85 11.83
CA TYR A 473 -17.22 27.00 12.53
C TYR A 473 -16.25 27.78 11.62
N ILE A 474 -15.34 27.09 10.92
CA ILE A 474 -14.34 27.70 10.02
C ILE A 474 -15.00 28.47 8.87
N ARG A 475 -16.17 28.03 8.39
CA ARG A 475 -16.91 28.72 7.32
C ARG A 475 -17.65 29.96 7.80
N ASN A 476 -18.09 29.96 9.05
CA ASN A 476 -18.94 31.01 9.63
C ASN A 476 -18.19 32.06 10.47
N SER A 477 -16.88 31.85 10.69
CA SER A 477 -15.94 32.79 11.31
C SER A 477 -14.84 33.17 10.33
#